data_AF-A0A1S2M0D6-F1
#
_entry.id   AF-A0A1S2M0D6-F1
#
_cell.length_a   1.000
_cell.length_b   1.000
_cell.length_c   1.000
_cell.angle_alpha   90.00
_cell.angle_beta   90.00
_cell.angle_gamma   90.00
#
_symmetry.space_group_name_H-M   'P 1'
#
loop_
_entity.id
_entity.type
_entity.pdbx_description
1 polymer ?
#
loop_
_entity_poly.entity_id
_entity_poly.type
_entity_poly.pdbx_seq_one_letter_code
_entity_poly.pdbx_strand_id
1 'polypeptide(L)' 'MSKFLKTMLFWVLIFPILATAISILISYFRGAPIEASSYLSNLLGFAVGGIVIGFVMYNVQKLKEEK' A
#
# COMPACT_ATOMS: atom_id res chain seq x y z
N MET A 1 0.14 16.75 -10.42
CA MET A 1 1.17 15.69 -10.33
C MET A 1 1.08 14.81 -11.57
N SER A 2 2.20 14.26 -12.04
CA SER A 2 2.16 13.27 -13.12
C SER A 2 1.30 12.07 -12.73
N LYS A 3 0.61 11.46 -13.70
CA LYS A 3 -0.24 10.28 -13.49
C LYS A 3 0.54 9.12 -12.85
N PHE A 4 1.82 9.02 -13.20
CA PHE A 4 2.80 8.15 -12.56
C PHE A 4 2.94 8.41 -11.06
N LEU A 5 3.28 9.65 -10.69
CA LEU A 5 3.54 10.01 -9.29
C LEU A 5 2.30 9.76 -8.42
N LYS A 6 1.10 10.06 -8.96
CA LYS A 6 -0.18 9.75 -8.29
C LYS A 6 -0.39 8.25 -8.08
N THR A 7 -0.08 7.44 -9.09
CA THR A 7 -0.21 5.97 -9.02
C THR A 7 0.78 5.38 -8.03
N MET A 8 2.05 5.81 -8.06
CA MET A 8 3.05 5.36 -7.09
C MET A 8 2.71 5.78 -5.66
N LEU A 9 2.34 7.04 -5.42
CA LEU A 9 1.94 7.53 -4.09
C LEU A 9 0.76 6.72 -3.53
N PHE A 10 -0.22 6.38 -4.37
CA PHE A 10 -1.35 5.58 -3.95
C PHE A 10 -0.91 4.18 -3.47
N TRP A 11 -0.11 3.48 -4.28
CA TRP A 11 0.31 2.11 -3.96
C TRP A 11 1.34 2.02 -2.82
N VAL A 12 2.22 3.01 -2.67
CA VAL A 12 3.32 2.98 -1.69
C VAL A 12 2.91 3.56 -0.33
N LEU A 13 1.95 4.48 -0.29
CA LEU A 13 1.56 5.18 0.95
C LEU A 13 0.11 4.94 1.32
N ILE A 14 -0.82 5.28 0.42
CA ILE A 14 -2.26 5.25 0.77
C ILE A 14 -2.72 3.82 1.04
N PHE A 15 -2.39 2.88 0.15
CA PHE A 15 -2.77 1.48 0.31
C PHE A 15 -2.17 0.83 1.58
N PRO A 16 -0.86 0.96 1.86
CA PRO A 16 -0.26 0.40 3.08
C PRO A 16 -0.84 0.98 4.36
N ILE A 17 -1.09 2.29 4.41
CA ILE A 17 -1.70 2.95 5.57
C ILE A 17 -3.12 2.40 5.80
N LEU A 18 -3.93 2.32 4.74
CA LEU A 18 -5.29 1.76 4.83
C LEU A 18 -5.29 0.30 5.28
N ALA A 19 -4.44 -0.53 4.68
CA ALA A 19 -4.32 -1.95 5.03
C ALA A 19 -3.90 -2.14 6.50
N THR A 20 -2.97 -1.32 6.96
CA THR A 20 -2.52 -1.33 8.36
C THR A 20 -3.62 -0.85 9.31
N ALA A 21 -4.33 0.23 8.98
CA ALA A 21 -5.46 0.72 9.78
C ALA A 21 -6.58 -0.32 9.91
N ILE A 22 -6.93 -1.01 8.82
CA ILE A 22 -7.90 -2.12 8.85
C ILE A 22 -7.39 -3.27 9.72
N SER A 23 -6.10 -3.61 9.63
CA SER A 23 -5.50 -4.68 10.44
C SER A 23 -5.53 -4.36 11.94
N ILE A 24 -5.28 -3.09 12.30
CA ILE A 24 -5.39 -2.61 13.68
C ILE A 24 -6.85 -2.70 14.16
N LEU A 25 -7.81 -2.24 13.35
CA LEU A 25 -9.24 -2.33 13.68
C LEU A 25 -9.69 -3.77 13.92
N ILE A 26 -9.31 -4.70 13.04
CA ILE A 26 -9.63 -6.13 13.19
C ILE A 26 -9.07 -6.67 14.50
N SER A 27 -7.82 -6.32 14.83
CA SER A 27 -7.16 -6.80 16.05
C SER A 27 -7.79 -6.21 17.30
N TYR A 28 -8.21 -4.96 17.26
CA TYR A 28 -8.98 -4.31 18.32
C TYR A 28 -10.30 -5.03 18.59
N PHE A 29 -11.08 -5.35 17.54
CA PHE A 29 -12.33 -6.11 17.69
C PHE A 29 -12.13 -7.55 18.17
N ARG A 30 -10.96 -8.15 17.90
CA ARG A 30 -10.60 -9.50 18.36
C ARG A 30 -10.06 -9.54 19.80
N GLY A 31 -9.85 -8.39 20.45
CA GLY A 31 -9.24 -8.32 21.78
C GLY A 31 -7.78 -8.79 21.80
N ALA A 32 -7.10 -8.81 20.64
CA ALA A 32 -5.70 -9.22 20.54
C ALA A 32 -4.78 -8.07 21.02
N PRO A 33 -3.61 -8.38 21.61
CA PRO A 33 -2.65 -7.36 22.00
C PRO A 33 -2.18 -6.56 20.78
N ILE A 34 -2.26 -5.24 20.88
CA ILE A 34 -1.84 -4.32 19.82
C ILE A 34 -0.36 -4.02 20.00
N GLU A 35 0.51 -4.79 19.33
CA GLU A 35 1.95 -4.52 19.29
C GLU A 35 2.32 -3.65 18.09
N ALA A 36 2.75 -2.42 18.35
CA ALA A 36 3.10 -1.44 17.31
C ALA A 36 4.19 -1.95 16.33
N SER A 37 5.14 -2.76 16.83
CA SER A 37 6.20 -3.39 16.04
C SER A 37 5.64 -4.29 14.94
N SER A 38 4.60 -5.08 15.23
CA SER A 38 3.97 -5.99 14.27
C SER A 38 3.30 -5.21 13.12
N TYR A 39 2.63 -4.10 13.43
CA TYR A 39 2.01 -3.25 12.41
C TYR A 39 3.03 -2.48 11.57
N LEU A 40 4.17 -2.10 12.15
CA LEU A 40 5.27 -1.48 11.42
C LEU A 40 5.85 -2.45 10.37
N SER A 41 6.09 -3.71 10.74
CA SER A 41 6.54 -4.73 9.78
C SER A 41 5.55 -4.93 8.65
N ASN A 42 4.24 -4.99 8.96
CA ASN A 42 3.19 -5.11 7.94
C ASN A 42 3.13 -3.88 7.03
N LEU A 43 3.18 -2.67 7.59
CA LEU A 43 3.17 -1.42 6.84
C LEU A 43 4.35 -1.35 5.87
N LEU A 44 5.55 -1.69 6.33
CA LEU A 44 6.75 -1.70 5.49
C LEU A 44 6.67 -2.78 4.41
N GLY A 45 6.18 -3.99 4.74
CA GLY A 45 5.93 -5.05 3.76
C GLY A 45 4.96 -4.61 2.66
N PHE A 46 3.85 -3.97 3.05
CA PHE A 46 2.90 -3.40 2.09
C PHE A 46 3.49 -2.25 1.27
N ALA A 47 4.33 -1.41 1.86
CA ALA A 47 5.00 -0.32 1.13
C ALA A 47 5.96 -0.88 0.06
N VAL A 48 6.76 -1.89 0.39
CA VAL A 48 7.65 -2.57 -0.58
C VAL A 48 6.83 -3.24 -1.68
N GLY A 49 5.77 -3.97 -1.34
CA GLY A 49 4.86 -4.54 -2.34
C GLY A 49 4.20 -3.46 -3.21
N GLY A 50 3.84 -2.33 -2.60
CA GLY A 50 3.29 -1.15 -3.26
C GLY A 50 4.24 -0.52 -4.29
N ILE A 51 5.55 -0.54 -4.06
CA ILE A 51 6.54 -0.09 -5.04
C ILE A 51 6.50 -0.98 -6.28
N VAL A 52 6.49 -2.31 -6.09
CA VAL A 52 6.44 -3.29 -7.18
C VAL A 52 5.14 -3.14 -7.97
N ILE A 53 3.99 -3.12 -7.30
CA ILE A 53 2.68 -2.98 -7.95
C ILE A 53 2.56 -1.61 -8.65
N GLY A 54 3.03 -0.54 -8.02
CA GLY A 54 3.03 0.81 -8.59
C GLY A 54 3.83 0.87 -9.89
N PHE A 55 4.99 0.21 -9.93
CA PHE A 55 5.80 0.09 -11.15
C PHE A 55 5.09 -0.70 -12.25
N VAL A 56 4.50 -1.86 -11.91
CA VAL A 56 3.74 -2.67 -12.88
C VAL A 56 2.56 -1.88 -13.44
N MET A 57 1.76 -1.26 -12.58
CA MET A 57 0.59 -0.49 -13.00
C MET A 57 0.96 0.73 -13.84
N TYR A 58 2.11 1.35 -13.57
CA TYR A 58 2.61 2.41 -14.44
C TYR A 58 2.88 1.89 -15.86
N ASN A 59 3.62 0.79 -16.00
CA ASN A 59 3.91 0.22 -17.32
C ASN A 59 2.63 -0.20 -18.05
N VAL A 60 1.66 -0.78 -17.33
CA VAL A 60 0.34 -1.11 -17.90
C VAL A 60 -0.40 0.13 -18.38
N GLN A 61 -0.40 1.22 -17.61
CA GLN A 61 -1.04 2.49 -18.02
C GLN A 61 -0.34 3.09 -19.24
N LYS A 62 1.00 3.08 -19.25
CA LYS A 62 1.79 3.57 -20.38
C LYS A 62 1.47 2.80 -21.67
N LEU A 63 1.43 1.47 -21.61
CA LEU A 63 1.09 0.62 -22.76
C LEU A 63 -0.36 0.82 -23.26
N LYS A 64 -1.28 1.26 -22.40
CA LYS A 64 -2.65 1.62 -22.79
C LYS A 64 -2.76 3.00 -23.43
N GLU A 65 -1.85 3.92 -23.11
CA GLU A 65 -1.81 5.27 -23.70
C GLU A 65 -1.10 5.29 -25.06
N GLU A 66 -0.19 4.34 -25.30
CA GLU A 66 0.49 4.15 -26.59
C GLU A 66 -0.33 3.34 -27.62
N LYS A 67 -1.48 2.78 -27.21
CA LYS A 67 -2.45 2.11 -28.08
C LYS A 67 -3.63 3.03 -28.42
#